data_AF-A0AAV9ZH27-F1
#
_entry.id   AF-A0AAV9ZH27-F1
#
_cell.length_a   1.000
_cell.length_b   1.000
_cell.length_c   1.000
_cell.angle_alpha   90.00
_cell.angle_beta   90.00
_cell.angle_gamma   90.00
#
_symmetry.space_group_name_H-M   'P 1'
#
loop_
_entity.id
_entity.type
_entity.pdbx_description
1 polymer ?
#
loop_
_entity_poly.entity_id
_entity_poly.type
_entity_poly.pdbx_seq_one_letter_code
_entity_poly.pdbx_strand_id
1 'polypeptide(L)'
;MDSPSPAIPVIPPLTPTLSSHFNFPNADVTFSSSDGVLFRVHRKNLEVCADGFAPSGFEIPEGEVVSLSETAETLELLFQFMYPKRHPGLDTTPFNVLEPLAEAAEKYQVFPAMNICHIRLRDMVHEHPVEVAVYAAKHDYPLLLSEVAPMMISMPPVDVVRILPANLVLPWTRYVQEWVRVHQDVALKLPFGASLHYSGGLSHANHMPGALQTQRTYNAFEPPSRCSWENCVAIVLQHLGAGIHTLRNLDQAFDMGITREDVERCCDWELSEWRRIIEEAITQIPKFSTFLSFS
;
A
#
# COMPACT_ATOMS: atom_id res chain seq x y z
N MET A 1 61.99 5.03 35.79
CA MET A 1 61.75 3.98 34.79
C MET A 1 60.38 4.27 34.20
N ASP A 2 60.36 5.12 33.17
CA ASP A 2 59.12 5.43 32.43
C ASP A 2 58.88 4.31 31.42
N SER A 3 57.72 3.67 31.53
CA SER A 3 57.29 2.66 30.55
C SER A 3 56.82 3.37 29.28
N PRO A 4 57.23 2.93 28.07
CA PRO A 4 56.77 3.55 26.84
C PRO A 4 55.27 3.28 26.63
N SER A 5 54.54 4.34 26.30
CA SER A 5 53.13 4.27 25.92
C SER A 5 52.95 3.35 24.70
N PRO A 6 51.94 2.46 24.69
CA PRO A 6 51.71 1.56 23.56
C PRO A 6 51.36 2.36 22.30
N ALA A 7 52.08 2.10 21.22
CA ALA A 7 51.81 2.69 19.91
C ALA A 7 50.40 2.26 19.44
N ILE A 8 49.56 3.25 19.12
CA ILE A 8 48.27 3.04 18.47
C ILE A 8 48.54 2.38 17.11
N PRO A 9 47.91 1.24 16.77
CA PRO A 9 48.08 0.64 15.46
C PRO A 9 47.58 1.62 14.39
N VAL A 10 48.49 2.08 13.54
CA VAL A 10 48.18 2.84 12.34
C VAL A 10 47.45 1.90 11.39
N ILE A 11 46.12 2.01 11.34
CA ILE A 11 45.30 1.32 10.34
C ILE A 11 45.78 1.84 8.97
N PRO A 12 46.24 0.98 8.04
CA PRO A 12 46.64 1.43 6.72
C PRO A 12 45.45 2.14 6.05
N PRO A 13 45.68 3.24 5.31
CA PRO A 13 44.59 3.91 4.60
C PRO A 13 43.92 2.89 3.69
N LEU A 14 42.61 2.67 3.89
CA LEU A 14 41.78 1.85 3.00
C LEU A 14 41.98 2.40 1.59
N THR A 15 42.56 1.58 0.71
CA THR A 15 42.61 1.92 -0.71
C THR A 15 41.17 2.15 -1.18
N PRO A 16 40.87 3.28 -1.81
CA PRO A 16 39.51 3.57 -2.23
C PRO A 16 39.04 2.49 -3.21
N THR A 17 37.94 1.84 -2.88
CA THR A 17 37.32 0.84 -3.76
C THR A 17 36.69 1.56 -4.94
N LEU A 18 37.09 1.22 -6.17
CA LEU A 18 36.49 1.76 -7.39
C LEU A 18 35.39 0.83 -7.89
N SER A 19 34.28 1.38 -8.39
CA SER A 19 33.24 0.58 -9.06
C SER A 19 33.81 -0.16 -10.27
N SER A 20 33.47 -1.44 -10.42
CA SER A 20 33.83 -2.23 -11.60
C SER A 20 33.07 -1.80 -12.86
N HIS A 21 31.88 -1.21 -12.69
CA HIS A 21 31.00 -0.83 -13.79
C HIS A 21 31.14 0.64 -14.20
N PHE A 22 31.51 1.51 -13.27
CA PHE A 22 31.62 2.96 -13.46
C PHE A 22 32.98 3.48 -12.98
N ASN A 23 34.02 3.12 -13.72
CA ASN A 23 35.39 3.60 -13.52
C ASN A 23 36.03 3.95 -14.87
N PHE A 24 35.54 5.01 -15.50
CA PHE A 24 36.03 5.41 -16.82
C PHE A 24 37.33 6.22 -16.70
N PRO A 25 38.40 5.87 -17.44
CA PRO A 25 39.65 6.61 -17.42
C PRO A 25 39.52 8.08 -17.83
N ASN A 26 38.57 8.36 -18.73
CA ASN A 26 38.24 9.67 -19.28
C ASN A 26 37.04 10.36 -18.57
N ALA A 27 36.65 9.86 -17.39
CA ALA A 27 35.66 10.53 -16.55
C ALA A 27 36.16 11.89 -16.07
N ASP A 28 35.25 12.85 -16.01
CA ASP A 28 35.46 14.25 -15.59
C ASP A 28 34.81 14.55 -14.23
N VAL A 29 34.11 13.58 -13.62
CA VAL A 29 33.52 13.67 -12.29
C VAL A 29 33.75 12.37 -11.51
N THR A 30 34.06 12.50 -10.21
CA THR A 30 34.15 11.36 -9.29
C THR A 30 33.15 11.54 -8.15
N PHE A 31 32.26 10.56 -7.97
CA PHE A 31 31.39 10.47 -6.80
C PHE A 31 31.92 9.44 -5.81
N SER A 32 31.65 9.65 -4.52
CA SER A 32 31.79 8.62 -3.48
C SER A 32 30.42 8.25 -2.97
N SER A 33 30.11 6.95 -2.91
CA SER A 33 28.96 6.46 -2.17
C SER A 33 29.17 6.61 -0.65
N SER A 34 28.10 6.42 0.13
CA SER A 34 28.15 6.44 1.59
C SER A 34 28.94 5.27 2.20
N ASP A 35 29.04 4.15 1.48
CA ASP A 35 29.86 2.98 1.82
C ASP A 35 31.28 3.02 1.22
N GLY A 36 31.71 4.18 0.69
CA GLY A 36 33.11 4.47 0.35
C GLY A 36 33.58 3.93 -1.00
N VAL A 37 32.66 3.60 -1.91
CA VAL A 37 32.96 3.20 -3.29
C VAL A 37 33.00 4.44 -4.18
N LEU A 38 34.06 4.56 -4.97
CA LEU A 38 34.25 5.65 -5.92
C LEU A 38 33.70 5.29 -7.31
N PHE A 39 32.95 6.23 -7.87
CA PHE A 39 32.33 6.16 -9.19
C PHE A 39 32.92 7.26 -10.08
N ARG A 40 33.66 6.88 -11.12
CA ARG A 40 34.21 7.83 -12.10
C ARG A 40 33.32 7.83 -13.33
N VAL A 41 32.55 8.90 -13.51
CA VAL A 41 31.47 9.04 -14.50
C VAL A 41 31.64 10.30 -15.35
N HIS A 42 30.83 10.40 -16.42
CA HIS A 42 30.86 11.54 -17.35
C HIS A 42 29.76 12.54 -17.02
N ARG A 43 30.13 13.80 -16.76
CA ARG A 43 29.24 14.93 -16.46
C ARG A 43 28.17 15.12 -17.53
N LYS A 44 28.56 15.02 -18.80
CA LYS A 44 27.65 15.15 -19.94
C LYS A 44 26.45 14.20 -19.86
N ASN A 45 26.62 12.99 -19.34
CA ASN A 45 25.53 12.03 -19.20
C ASN A 45 24.59 12.41 -18.04
N LEU A 46 25.15 12.95 -16.95
CA LEU A 46 24.37 13.48 -15.83
C LEU A 46 23.52 14.67 -16.29
N GLU A 47 24.13 15.65 -16.97
CA GLU A 47 23.47 16.88 -17.45
C GLU A 47 22.30 16.61 -18.41
N VAL A 48 22.36 15.50 -19.15
CA VAL A 48 21.30 15.13 -20.11
C VAL A 48 20.19 14.32 -19.46
N CYS A 49 20.50 13.54 -18.42
CA CYS A 49 19.58 12.54 -17.86
C CYS A 49 19.00 12.91 -16.49
N ALA A 50 19.57 13.93 -15.83
CA ALA A 50 19.27 14.27 -14.45
C ALA A 50 19.37 15.79 -14.23
N ASP A 51 18.56 16.30 -13.30
CA ASP A 51 18.54 17.73 -12.92
C ASP A 51 19.07 17.97 -11.49
N GLY A 52 19.11 16.94 -10.65
CA GLY A 52 19.53 17.05 -9.25
C GLY A 52 21.03 16.89 -9.00
N PHE A 53 21.83 16.54 -10.02
CA PHE A 53 23.29 16.58 -9.91
C PHE A 53 23.77 17.99 -10.25
N ALA A 54 23.90 18.84 -9.22
CA ALA A 54 24.44 20.21 -9.20
C ALA A 54 24.26 21.04 -10.50
N PRO A 55 23.53 22.16 -10.45
CA PRO A 55 23.20 22.92 -11.65
C PRO A 55 24.48 23.35 -12.36
N SER A 56 24.51 23.07 -13.66
CA SER A 56 25.20 23.82 -14.70
C SER A 56 25.62 25.23 -14.24
N GLY A 57 26.79 25.34 -13.60
CA GLY A 57 27.23 26.60 -12.96
C GLY A 57 28.20 26.42 -11.78
N PHE A 58 28.15 25.31 -11.05
CA PHE A 58 29.23 24.93 -10.15
C PHE A 58 30.21 24.04 -10.89
N GLU A 59 31.33 24.62 -11.34
CA GLU A 59 32.48 23.83 -11.77
C GLU A 59 32.94 22.99 -10.58
N ILE A 60 32.55 21.71 -10.52
CA ILE A 60 33.24 20.74 -9.67
C ILE A 60 34.70 20.79 -10.15
N PRO A 61 35.64 21.29 -9.31
CA PRO A 61 37.04 21.35 -9.67
C PRO A 61 37.54 19.98 -10.10
N GLU A 62 38.40 19.94 -11.11
CA GLU A 62 39.01 18.67 -11.53
C GLU A 62 39.69 17.99 -10.34
N GLY A 63 39.28 16.74 -10.08
CA GLY A 63 39.81 15.93 -8.99
C GLY A 63 39.05 16.02 -7.66
N GLU A 64 38.01 16.85 -7.54
CA GLU A 64 37.14 16.83 -6.36
C GLU A 64 36.25 15.56 -6.38
N VAL A 65 36.20 14.89 -5.23
CA VAL A 65 35.32 13.73 -5.01
C VAL A 65 34.06 14.21 -4.30
N VAL A 66 32.91 14.05 -4.96
CA VAL A 66 31.62 14.46 -4.41
C VAL A 66 30.98 13.30 -3.66
N SER A 67 30.79 13.45 -2.35
CA SER A 67 30.14 12.43 -1.53
C SER A 67 28.62 12.47 -1.68
N LEU A 68 28.04 11.30 -1.97
CA LEU A 68 26.60 11.05 -2.06
C LEU A 68 26.15 10.21 -0.85
N SER A 69 24.88 10.28 -0.47
CA SER A 69 24.36 9.58 0.72
C SER A 69 23.97 8.12 0.43
N GLU A 70 23.82 7.79 -0.84
CA GLU A 70 23.35 6.51 -1.34
C GLU A 70 24.48 5.48 -1.33
N THR A 71 24.11 4.21 -1.16
CA THR A 71 25.04 3.08 -1.19
C THR A 71 25.57 2.86 -2.59
N ALA A 72 26.66 2.10 -2.70
CA ALA A 72 27.22 1.73 -3.98
C ALA A 72 26.21 0.97 -4.86
N GLU A 73 25.40 0.08 -4.27
CA GLU A 73 24.37 -0.69 -4.98
C GLU A 73 23.32 0.22 -5.64
N THR A 74 22.80 1.19 -4.88
CA THR A 74 21.81 2.16 -5.37
C THR A 74 22.39 3.04 -6.48
N LEU A 75 23.59 3.58 -6.28
CA LEU A 75 24.25 4.44 -7.27
C LEU A 75 24.61 3.68 -8.54
N GLU A 76 25.05 2.44 -8.42
CA GLU A 76 25.37 1.62 -9.57
C GLU A 76 24.15 1.39 -10.46
N LEU A 77 23.00 1.05 -9.88
CA LEU A 77 21.71 0.95 -10.60
C LEU A 77 21.30 2.28 -11.20
N LEU A 78 21.37 3.36 -10.42
CA LEU A 78 20.96 4.70 -10.84
C LEU A 78 21.78 5.18 -12.06
N PHE A 79 23.11 5.06 -12.01
CA PHE A 79 23.98 5.46 -13.11
C PHE A 79 23.74 4.64 -14.39
N GLN A 80 23.18 3.43 -14.32
CA GLN A 80 22.84 2.67 -15.52
C GLN A 80 21.79 3.34 -16.40
N PHE A 81 20.88 4.12 -15.78
CA PHE A 81 19.82 4.86 -16.48
C PHE A 81 20.31 6.13 -17.17
N MET A 82 21.56 6.55 -16.94
CA MET A 82 22.12 7.79 -17.50
C MET A 82 23.04 7.55 -18.69
N TYR A 83 23.36 6.29 -18.98
CA TYR A 83 24.26 5.95 -20.08
C TYR A 83 23.47 5.40 -21.26
N PRO A 84 23.92 5.65 -22.51
CA PRO A 84 23.24 5.20 -23.72
C PRO A 84 23.41 3.68 -23.91
N LYS A 85 22.77 2.91 -23.04
CA LYS A 85 22.71 1.46 -23.03
C LYS A 85 21.28 1.01 -22.76
N ARG A 86 21.02 -0.29 -22.91
CA ARG A 86 19.77 -0.86 -22.44
C ARG A 86 19.68 -0.65 -20.92
N HIS A 87 18.61 0.00 -20.47
CA HIS A 87 18.35 0.20 -19.05
C HIS A 87 18.17 -1.14 -18.34
N PRO A 88 18.56 -1.25 -17.06
CA PRO A 88 18.36 -2.47 -16.30
C PRO A 88 16.86 -2.74 -16.14
N GLY A 89 16.46 -4.00 -16.27
CA GLY A 89 15.12 -4.44 -15.89
C GLY A 89 15.00 -4.45 -14.36
N LEU A 90 13.85 -4.03 -13.83
CA LEU A 90 13.57 -4.01 -12.39
C LEU A 90 12.46 -5.00 -12.00
N ASP A 91 12.10 -5.93 -12.88
CA ASP A 91 10.97 -6.85 -12.71
C ASP A 91 11.14 -7.73 -11.47
N THR A 92 12.36 -8.24 -11.24
CA THR A 92 12.70 -9.13 -10.13
C THR A 92 13.43 -8.42 -8.98
N THR A 93 13.51 -7.08 -9.02
CA THR A 93 14.22 -6.32 -7.99
C THR A 93 13.37 -6.32 -6.70
N PRO A 94 13.94 -6.74 -5.56
CA PRO A 94 13.20 -6.75 -4.30
C PRO A 94 12.98 -5.33 -3.77
N PHE A 95 11.95 -5.15 -2.93
CA PHE A 95 11.55 -3.84 -2.43
C PHE A 95 12.68 -3.08 -1.73
N ASN A 96 13.50 -3.76 -0.93
CA ASN A 96 14.62 -3.16 -0.19
C ASN A 96 15.74 -2.59 -1.07
N VAL A 97 15.75 -2.92 -2.37
CA VAL A 97 16.66 -2.32 -3.37
C VAL A 97 15.91 -1.27 -4.21
N LEU A 98 14.64 -1.55 -4.54
CA LEU A 98 13.81 -0.67 -5.35
C LEU A 98 13.49 0.66 -4.64
N GLU A 99 13.15 0.63 -3.35
CA GLU A 99 12.80 1.84 -2.59
C GLU A 99 13.99 2.83 -2.52
N PRO A 100 15.21 2.44 -2.12
CA PRO A 100 16.37 3.34 -2.16
C PRO A 100 16.68 3.87 -3.56
N LEU A 101 16.50 3.04 -4.60
CA LEU A 101 16.67 3.48 -5.99
C LEU A 101 15.63 4.52 -6.39
N ALA A 102 14.36 4.33 -6.01
CA ALA A 102 13.29 5.27 -6.27
C ALA A 102 13.54 6.61 -5.58
N GLU A 103 13.92 6.58 -4.29
CA GLU A 103 14.28 7.78 -3.52
C GLU A 103 15.47 8.53 -4.14
N ALA A 104 16.50 7.80 -4.59
CA ALA A 104 17.64 8.38 -5.28
C ALA A 104 17.24 8.96 -6.65
N ALA A 105 16.39 8.27 -7.39
CA ALA A 105 15.88 8.73 -8.69
C ALA A 105 15.11 10.04 -8.56
N GLU A 106 14.27 10.19 -7.54
CA GLU A 106 13.56 11.44 -7.23
C GLU A 106 14.53 12.54 -6.80
N LYS A 107 15.40 12.26 -5.83
CA LYS A 107 16.36 13.22 -5.28
C LYS A 107 17.27 13.82 -6.35
N TYR A 108 17.73 12.98 -7.28
CA TYR A 108 18.60 13.40 -8.36
C TYR A 108 17.86 13.70 -9.66
N GLN A 109 16.53 13.56 -9.66
CA GLN A 109 15.65 13.78 -10.80
C GLN A 109 16.10 13.01 -12.06
N VAL A 110 16.43 11.73 -11.89
CA VAL A 110 16.87 10.84 -12.96
C VAL A 110 15.64 10.31 -13.69
N PHE A 111 15.12 11.09 -14.64
CA PHE A 111 13.79 10.89 -15.22
C PHE A 111 13.50 9.47 -15.73
N PRO A 112 14.42 8.77 -16.41
CA PRO A 112 14.16 7.39 -16.83
C PRO A 112 14.00 6.42 -15.66
N ALA A 113 14.77 6.62 -14.58
CA ALA A 113 14.71 5.80 -13.38
C ALA A 113 13.43 6.09 -12.56
N MET A 114 13.04 7.37 -12.44
CA MET A 114 11.80 7.78 -11.76
C MET A 114 10.59 7.04 -12.34
N ASN A 115 10.45 7.06 -13.67
CA ASN A 115 9.30 6.45 -14.34
C ASN A 115 9.21 4.93 -14.10
N ILE A 116 10.31 4.20 -14.24
CA ILE A 116 10.28 2.75 -14.02
C ILE A 116 10.13 2.40 -12.53
N CYS A 117 10.74 3.16 -11.62
CA CYS A 117 10.58 2.95 -10.19
C CYS A 117 9.14 3.19 -9.75
N HIS A 118 8.50 4.24 -10.25
CA HIS A 118 7.09 4.53 -10.00
C HIS A 118 6.18 3.36 -10.43
N ILE A 119 6.39 2.82 -11.63
CA ILE A 119 5.64 1.66 -12.14
C ILE A 119 5.85 0.45 -11.22
N ARG A 120 7.09 0.16 -10.83
CA ARG A 120 7.39 -1.01 -10.00
C ARG A 120 6.90 -0.89 -8.57
N LEU A 121 6.97 0.29 -7.96
CA LEU A 121 6.39 0.54 -6.62
C LEU A 121 4.87 0.39 -6.64
N ARG A 122 4.21 0.79 -7.72
CA ARG A 122 2.78 0.56 -7.92
C ARG A 122 2.42 -0.93 -7.90
N ASP A 123 3.23 -1.79 -8.51
CA ASP A 123 2.99 -3.24 -8.48
C ASP A 123 3.16 -3.85 -7.08
N MET A 124 3.84 -3.14 -6.16
CA MET A 124 4.14 -3.60 -4.79
C MET A 124 3.17 -3.04 -3.74
N VAL A 125 2.11 -2.33 -4.13
CA VAL A 125 1.18 -1.69 -3.19
C VAL A 125 0.55 -2.64 -2.17
N HIS A 126 0.35 -3.92 -2.53
CA HIS A 126 -0.24 -4.90 -1.63
C HIS A 126 0.76 -5.49 -0.62
N GLU A 127 2.04 -5.56 -0.99
CA GLU A 127 3.12 -6.10 -0.15
C GLU A 127 3.69 -5.02 0.77
N HIS A 128 3.78 -3.78 0.28
CA HIS A 128 4.41 -2.64 0.96
C HIS A 128 3.52 -1.36 0.94
N PRO A 129 2.27 -1.41 1.42
CA PRO A 129 1.34 -0.29 1.31
C PRO A 129 1.80 0.97 2.06
N VAL A 130 2.46 0.82 3.21
CA VAL A 130 2.83 1.98 4.04
C VAL A 130 3.98 2.74 3.37
N GLU A 131 5.00 2.02 2.94
CA GLU A 131 6.18 2.56 2.31
C GLU A 131 5.85 3.18 0.94
N VAL A 132 5.00 2.51 0.14
CA VAL A 132 4.51 3.08 -1.13
C VAL A 132 3.65 4.32 -0.89
N ALA A 133 2.85 4.37 0.17
CA ALA A 133 2.10 5.58 0.53
C ALA A 133 3.02 6.74 0.93
N VAL A 134 4.08 6.47 1.70
CA VAL A 134 5.09 7.47 2.07
C VAL A 134 5.78 8.02 0.82
N TYR A 135 6.26 7.15 -0.07
CA TYR A 135 6.88 7.55 -1.32
C TYR A 135 5.92 8.40 -2.17
N ALA A 136 4.68 7.92 -2.38
CA ALA A 136 3.71 8.61 -3.21
C ALA A 136 3.31 9.98 -2.65
N ALA A 137 3.18 10.10 -1.33
CA ALA A 137 2.85 11.34 -0.66
C ALA A 137 4.03 12.33 -0.67
N LYS A 138 5.27 11.84 -0.51
CA LYS A 138 6.50 12.64 -0.47
C LYS A 138 6.83 13.27 -1.82
N HIS A 139 6.66 12.51 -2.91
CA HIS A 139 7.07 12.90 -4.26
C HIS A 139 5.90 13.31 -5.18
N ASP A 140 4.74 13.63 -4.58
CA ASP A 140 3.55 14.13 -5.29
C ASP A 140 3.04 13.19 -6.42
N TYR A 141 2.84 11.92 -6.07
CA TYR A 141 2.18 10.93 -6.94
C TYR A 141 0.73 10.68 -6.48
N PRO A 142 -0.21 11.60 -6.76
CA PRO A 142 -1.57 11.55 -6.23
C PRO A 142 -2.37 10.33 -6.67
N LEU A 143 -2.12 9.83 -7.89
CA LEU A 143 -2.80 8.64 -8.41
C LEU A 143 -2.33 7.37 -7.69
N LEU A 144 -1.02 7.23 -7.47
CA LEU A 144 -0.46 6.11 -6.71
C LEU A 144 -0.93 6.18 -5.25
N LEU A 145 -0.91 7.36 -4.64
CA LEU A 145 -1.44 7.58 -3.31
C LEU A 145 -2.93 7.20 -3.22
N SER A 146 -3.70 7.47 -4.28
CA SER A 146 -5.11 7.07 -4.35
C SER A 146 -5.32 5.57 -4.50
N GLU A 147 -4.38 4.83 -5.07
CA GLU A 147 -4.46 3.37 -5.20
C GLU A 147 -4.16 2.68 -3.87
N VAL A 148 -3.26 3.25 -3.07
CA VAL A 148 -2.92 2.72 -1.73
C VAL A 148 -3.85 3.23 -0.63
N ALA A 149 -4.60 4.32 -0.85
CA ALA A 149 -5.52 4.90 0.11
C ALA A 149 -6.50 3.90 0.78
N PRO A 150 -7.12 2.92 0.07
CA PRO A 150 -7.93 1.91 0.72
C PRO A 150 -7.14 1.10 1.77
N MET A 151 -5.86 0.80 1.51
CA MET A 151 -5.02 0.05 2.45
C MET A 151 -4.73 0.82 3.74
N MET A 152 -4.63 2.13 3.62
CA MET A 152 -4.39 3.04 4.74
C MET A 152 -5.59 3.16 5.69
N ILE A 153 -6.81 2.78 5.29
CA ILE A 153 -8.00 2.77 6.16
C ILE A 153 -7.83 1.84 7.37
N SER A 154 -7.01 0.80 7.23
CA SER A 154 -6.71 -0.13 8.31
C SER A 154 -5.64 0.38 9.29
N MET A 155 -5.02 1.53 9.01
CA MET A 155 -3.97 2.11 9.86
C MET A 155 -4.57 2.98 10.97
N PRO A 156 -3.87 3.15 12.09
CA PRO A 156 -4.24 4.14 13.09
C PRO A 156 -4.27 5.56 12.46
N PRO A 157 -5.29 6.39 12.74
CA PRO A 157 -5.41 7.71 12.13
C PRO A 157 -4.19 8.63 12.33
N VAL A 158 -3.53 8.50 13.49
CA VAL A 158 -2.33 9.27 13.83
C VAL A 158 -1.17 8.93 12.89
N ASP A 159 -1.03 7.67 12.50
CA ASP A 159 0.06 7.22 11.63
C ASP A 159 -0.16 7.71 10.19
N VAL A 160 -1.41 7.71 9.72
CA VAL A 160 -1.74 8.27 8.40
C VAL A 160 -1.44 9.76 8.33
N VAL A 161 -1.78 10.53 9.37
CA VAL A 161 -1.49 11.98 9.42
C VAL A 161 0.01 12.27 9.46
N ARG A 162 0.84 11.37 9.99
CA ARG A 162 2.31 11.51 9.95
C ARG A 162 2.90 11.29 8.55
N ILE A 163 2.23 10.48 7.73
CA ILE A 163 2.65 10.17 6.36
C ILE A 163 2.22 11.27 5.40
N LEU A 164 0.99 11.77 5.56
CA LEU A 164 0.40 12.69 4.60
C LEU A 164 0.93 14.14 4.76
N PRO A 165 1.32 14.79 3.65
CA PRO A 165 1.45 16.24 3.59
C PRO A 165 0.21 16.96 4.11
N ALA A 166 0.40 18.13 4.73
CA ALA A 166 -0.68 18.87 5.39
C ALA A 166 -1.86 19.19 4.45
N ASN A 167 -1.58 19.46 3.17
CA ASN A 167 -2.60 19.72 2.14
C ASN A 167 -3.47 18.50 1.81
N LEU A 168 -3.02 17.27 2.14
CA LEU A 168 -3.75 16.04 1.88
C LEU A 168 -4.59 15.55 3.06
N VAL A 169 -4.43 16.14 4.26
CA VAL A 169 -5.18 15.75 5.46
C VAL A 169 -6.68 15.99 5.33
N LEU A 170 -7.09 17.13 4.75
CA LEU A 170 -8.51 17.42 4.53
C LEU A 170 -9.13 16.51 3.46
N PRO A 171 -8.52 16.33 2.27
CA PRO A 171 -8.93 15.28 1.31
C PRO A 171 -9.06 13.90 1.96
N TRP A 172 -8.09 13.51 2.79
CA TRP A 172 -8.09 12.21 3.46
C TRP A 172 -9.26 12.07 4.42
N THR A 173 -9.53 13.12 5.21
CA THR A 173 -10.67 13.14 6.14
C THR A 173 -12.00 12.99 5.39
N ARG A 174 -12.16 13.65 4.24
CA ARG A 174 -13.36 13.51 3.39
C ARG A 174 -13.49 12.10 2.84
N TYR A 175 -12.39 11.51 2.38
CA TYR A 175 -12.38 10.13 1.92
C TYR A 175 -12.78 9.14 3.03
N VAL A 176 -12.19 9.26 4.22
CA VAL A 176 -12.57 8.45 5.40
C VAL A 176 -14.05 8.63 5.76
N GLN A 177 -14.61 9.83 5.61
CA GLN A 177 -16.02 10.10 5.86
C GLN A 177 -16.96 9.29 4.95
N GLU A 178 -16.55 8.98 3.71
CA GLU A 178 -17.31 8.11 2.81
C GLU A 178 -17.34 6.67 3.33
N TRP A 179 -16.20 6.15 3.81
CA TRP A 179 -16.11 4.84 4.46
C TRP A 179 -16.98 4.76 5.71
N VAL A 180 -16.95 5.80 6.55
CA VAL A 180 -17.82 5.90 7.73
C VAL A 180 -19.28 5.90 7.33
N ARG A 181 -19.67 6.59 6.24
CA ARG A 181 -21.05 6.60 5.76
C ARG A 181 -21.49 5.20 5.34
N VAL A 182 -20.71 4.50 4.52
CA VAL A 182 -21.04 3.12 4.10
C VAL A 182 -21.12 2.19 5.31
N HIS A 183 -20.18 2.30 6.25
CA HIS A 183 -20.20 1.52 7.48
C HIS A 183 -21.48 1.77 8.30
N GLN A 184 -21.87 3.02 8.50
CA GLN A 184 -23.10 3.35 9.23
C GLN A 184 -24.38 2.93 8.49
N ASP A 185 -24.40 3.08 7.16
CA ASP A 185 -25.60 2.86 6.36
C ASP A 185 -25.88 1.38 6.10
N VAL A 186 -24.83 0.57 5.90
CA VAL A 186 -24.98 -0.82 5.45
C VAL A 186 -24.57 -1.84 6.52
N ALA A 187 -23.63 -1.50 7.42
CA ALA A 187 -23.23 -2.39 8.51
C ALA A 187 -24.11 -2.25 9.76
N LEU A 188 -24.67 -1.06 10.02
CA LEU A 188 -25.46 -0.81 11.26
C LEU A 188 -26.97 -0.66 11.03
N LYS A 189 -27.44 -0.49 9.78
CA LYS A 189 -28.87 -0.64 9.48
C LYS A 189 -29.12 -2.10 9.11
N LEU A 190 -29.93 -2.78 9.93
CA LEU A 190 -30.28 -4.19 9.76
C LEU A 190 -30.81 -4.46 8.34
N PRO A 191 -30.42 -5.57 7.69
CA PRO A 191 -30.98 -5.96 6.40
C PRO A 191 -32.50 -6.15 6.52
N PHE A 192 -33.22 -5.81 5.45
CA PHE A 192 -34.69 -5.75 5.37
C PHE A 192 -35.41 -7.01 5.93
N GLY A 193 -34.76 -8.19 5.91
CA GLY A 193 -35.28 -9.45 6.45
C GLY A 193 -35.42 -9.50 7.99
N ALA A 194 -34.77 -8.61 8.75
CA ALA A 194 -34.93 -8.55 10.21
C ALA A 194 -36.39 -8.35 10.64
N SER A 195 -37.19 -7.61 9.84
CA SER A 195 -38.63 -7.41 10.11
C SER A 195 -39.45 -8.69 9.92
N LEU A 196 -39.03 -9.61 9.06
CA LEU A 196 -39.76 -10.86 8.76
C LEU A 196 -39.40 -11.98 9.74
N HIS A 197 -38.21 -11.94 10.34
CA HIS A 197 -37.81 -12.85 11.41
C HIS A 197 -38.33 -12.41 12.79
N TYR A 198 -38.41 -11.10 13.07
CA TYR A 198 -38.97 -10.58 14.33
C TYR A 198 -40.50 -10.72 14.43
N SER A 199 -41.21 -10.82 13.30
CA SER A 199 -42.67 -11.00 13.24
C SER A 199 -43.07 -12.48 13.35
N GLY A 200 -42.58 -13.14 14.40
CA GLY A 200 -43.19 -14.33 14.98
C GLY A 200 -43.32 -15.54 14.07
N GLY A 201 -42.21 -16.23 13.79
CA GLY A 201 -42.18 -17.69 13.56
C GLY A 201 -43.09 -18.27 12.46
N LEU A 202 -43.69 -17.44 11.61
CA LEU A 202 -44.60 -17.88 10.57
C LEU A 202 -43.90 -17.80 9.22
N SER A 203 -43.67 -19.01 8.69
CA SER A 203 -43.56 -19.32 7.28
C SER A 203 -42.15 -19.29 6.65
N HIS A 204 -41.41 -20.36 6.93
CA HIS A 204 -40.44 -20.97 5.99
C HIS A 204 -41.01 -21.28 4.59
N ALA A 205 -42.33 -21.13 4.35
CA ALA A 205 -42.98 -21.54 3.10
C ALA A 205 -43.01 -20.47 1.99
N ASN A 206 -42.69 -19.20 2.28
CA ASN A 206 -43.01 -18.10 1.35
C ASN A 206 -41.81 -17.45 0.64
N HIS A 207 -40.57 -17.90 0.88
CA HIS A 207 -39.37 -17.19 0.40
C HIS A 207 -38.49 -17.96 -0.60
N MET A 208 -38.87 -19.18 -1.00
CA MET A 208 -38.16 -19.91 -2.05
C MET A 208 -38.78 -19.63 -3.42
N PRO A 209 -38.10 -18.94 -4.36
CA PRO A 209 -38.53 -18.89 -5.76
C PRO A 209 -38.38 -20.30 -6.33
N GLY A 210 -39.48 -21.07 -6.37
CA GLY A 210 -39.51 -22.42 -6.95
C GLY A 210 -39.98 -23.56 -6.04
N ALA A 211 -40.39 -23.29 -4.79
CA ALA A 211 -41.02 -24.33 -3.96
C ALA A 211 -42.45 -24.61 -4.46
N LEU A 212 -42.57 -25.56 -5.40
CA LEU A 212 -43.84 -26.13 -5.81
C LEU A 212 -44.59 -26.65 -4.57
N GLN A 213 -45.86 -26.24 -4.46
CA GLN A 213 -46.82 -26.68 -3.46
C GLN A 213 -46.88 -28.22 -3.39
N THR A 214 -46.18 -28.80 -2.43
CA THR A 214 -46.53 -30.12 -1.92
C THR A 214 -47.07 -29.94 -0.51
N GLN A 215 -48.41 -29.91 -0.41
CA GLN A 215 -49.14 -30.09 0.85
C GLN A 215 -48.76 -31.46 1.43
N ARG A 216 -47.75 -31.50 2.30
CA ARG A 216 -47.59 -32.59 3.25
C ARG A 216 -48.27 -32.17 4.55
N THR A 217 -49.24 -32.97 4.96
CA THR A 217 -49.93 -32.87 6.25
C THR A 217 -48.91 -33.03 7.38
N TYR A 218 -48.67 -31.95 8.12
CA TYR A 218 -47.82 -31.95 9.32
C TYR A 218 -48.60 -32.55 10.49
N ASN A 219 -48.11 -33.68 11.01
CA ASN A 219 -48.44 -34.11 12.36
C ASN A 219 -47.75 -33.16 13.35
N ALA A 220 -48.49 -32.77 14.38
CA ALA A 220 -48.04 -31.87 15.45
C ALA A 220 -46.89 -32.49 16.28
N PHE A 221 -46.08 -31.61 16.88
CA PHE A 221 -45.01 -31.84 17.88
C PHE A 221 -43.56 -32.04 17.41
N GLU A 222 -43.09 -31.24 16.46
CA GLU A 222 -41.70 -30.75 16.51
C GLU A 222 -41.75 -29.21 16.62
N PRO A 223 -41.08 -28.59 17.62
CA PRO A 223 -40.96 -27.13 17.62
C PRO A 223 -40.29 -26.70 16.32
N PRO A 224 -40.74 -25.63 15.65
CA PRO A 224 -40.08 -25.17 14.44
C PRO A 224 -38.61 -24.95 14.76
N SER A 225 -37.73 -25.55 13.95
CA SER A 225 -36.30 -25.30 14.01
C SER A 225 -36.09 -23.80 14.20
N ARG A 226 -35.47 -23.42 15.32
CA ARG A 226 -35.22 -22.01 15.60
C ARG A 226 -34.14 -21.55 14.63
N CYS A 227 -34.56 -20.87 13.58
CA CYS A 227 -33.68 -20.15 12.67
C CYS A 227 -32.64 -19.36 13.50
N SER A 228 -31.35 -19.61 13.24
CA SER A 228 -30.20 -19.04 13.95
C SER A 228 -29.87 -17.60 13.56
N TRP A 229 -30.75 -16.95 12.80
CA TRP A 229 -30.54 -15.63 12.21
C TRP A 229 -30.07 -14.58 13.21
N GLU A 230 -30.66 -14.53 14.41
CA GLU A 230 -30.25 -13.59 15.46
C GLU A 230 -28.78 -13.78 15.87
N ASN A 231 -28.33 -15.03 15.96
CA ASN A 231 -26.94 -15.35 16.28
C ASN A 231 -26.00 -14.97 15.13
N CYS A 232 -26.37 -15.28 13.88
CA CYS A 232 -25.60 -14.89 12.69
C CYS A 232 -25.44 -13.37 12.62
N VAL A 233 -26.54 -12.61 12.79
CA VAL A 233 -26.51 -11.15 12.80
C VAL A 233 -25.63 -10.63 13.94
N ALA A 234 -25.74 -11.20 15.15
CA ALA A 234 -24.91 -10.78 16.28
C ALA A 234 -23.41 -10.98 16.00
N ILE A 235 -23.01 -12.10 15.39
CA ILE A 235 -21.62 -12.38 15.01
C ILE A 235 -21.14 -11.36 13.96
N VAL A 236 -21.89 -11.17 12.88
CA VAL A 236 -21.52 -10.23 11.82
C VAL A 236 -21.41 -8.80 12.37
N LEU A 237 -22.39 -8.35 13.17
CA LEU A 237 -22.36 -7.03 13.80
C LEU A 237 -21.20 -6.88 14.79
N GLN A 238 -20.84 -7.93 15.52
CA GLN A 238 -19.68 -7.91 16.41
C GLN A 238 -18.38 -7.70 15.60
N HIS A 239 -18.24 -8.37 14.45
CA HIS A 239 -17.10 -8.15 13.57
C HIS A 239 -17.12 -6.75 12.96
N LEU A 240 -18.20 -6.35 12.30
CA LEU A 240 -18.31 -5.04 11.65
C LEU A 240 -18.19 -3.89 12.67
N GLY A 241 -18.66 -4.08 13.90
CA GLY A 241 -18.58 -3.12 14.99
C GLY A 241 -17.15 -2.75 15.43
N ALA A 242 -16.13 -3.52 15.03
CA ALA A 242 -14.73 -3.18 15.29
C ALA A 242 -14.26 -1.92 14.54
N GLY A 243 -14.94 -1.52 13.45
CA GLY A 243 -14.75 -0.24 12.79
C GLY A 243 -14.70 -0.34 11.26
N ILE A 244 -14.51 0.81 10.60
CA ILE A 244 -14.58 0.94 9.13
C ILE A 244 -13.58 0.06 8.37
N HIS A 245 -12.45 -0.33 9.00
CA HIS A 245 -11.43 -1.16 8.39
C HIS A 245 -11.93 -2.58 8.07
N THR A 246 -12.98 -3.04 8.76
CA THR A 246 -13.60 -4.36 8.55
C THR A 246 -14.30 -4.48 7.20
N LEU A 247 -14.72 -3.35 6.62
CA LEU A 247 -15.29 -3.31 5.26
C LEU A 247 -14.29 -3.78 4.19
N ARG A 248 -12.99 -3.83 4.51
CA ARG A 248 -11.96 -4.35 3.59
C ARG A 248 -11.83 -5.87 3.61
N ASN A 249 -12.39 -6.54 4.61
CA ASN A 249 -12.28 -7.99 4.78
C ASN A 249 -13.62 -8.54 5.26
N LEU A 250 -14.62 -8.52 4.36
CA LEU A 250 -15.95 -9.03 4.66
C LEU A 250 -15.98 -10.53 4.87
N ASP A 251 -15.05 -11.29 4.28
CA ASP A 251 -14.94 -12.73 4.52
C ASP A 251 -14.73 -13.02 6.02
N GLN A 252 -13.91 -12.21 6.70
CA GLN A 252 -13.76 -12.33 8.16
C GLN A 252 -15.06 -12.01 8.92
N ALA A 253 -15.89 -11.10 8.42
CA ALA A 253 -17.13 -10.72 9.08
C ALA A 253 -18.27 -11.72 8.84
N PHE A 254 -18.33 -12.35 7.67
CA PHE A 254 -19.43 -13.21 7.23
C PHE A 254 -19.11 -14.72 7.30
N ASP A 255 -17.84 -15.13 7.26
CA ASP A 255 -17.46 -16.55 7.24
C ASP A 255 -16.86 -17.04 8.58
N MET A 256 -16.31 -16.14 9.40
CA MET A 256 -15.67 -16.52 10.67
C MET A 256 -16.72 -16.69 11.78
N GLY A 257 -16.82 -17.90 12.33
CA GLY A 257 -17.70 -18.20 13.48
C GLY A 257 -19.12 -18.60 13.12
N ILE A 258 -19.50 -18.61 11.85
CA ILE A 258 -20.78 -19.16 11.36
C ILE A 258 -20.54 -20.61 10.92
N THR A 259 -20.88 -21.59 11.76
CA THR A 259 -20.68 -23.00 11.41
C THR A 259 -21.78 -23.50 10.46
N ARG A 260 -21.42 -24.32 9.47
CA ARG A 260 -22.37 -24.93 8.51
C ARG A 260 -23.44 -25.81 9.18
N GLU A 261 -23.25 -26.20 10.43
CA GLU A 261 -24.22 -26.96 11.22
C GLU A 261 -25.32 -26.06 11.82
N ASP A 262 -25.10 -24.74 11.89
CA ASP A 262 -26.03 -23.77 12.47
C ASP A 262 -26.93 -23.05 11.44
N VAL A 263 -26.66 -23.14 10.14
CA VAL A 263 -27.32 -22.32 9.11
C VAL A 263 -28.31 -23.19 8.30
N GLU A 264 -29.59 -23.16 8.67
CA GLU A 264 -30.64 -23.59 7.75
C GLU A 264 -30.60 -22.73 6.47
N ARG A 265 -30.87 -23.32 5.29
CA ARG A 265 -30.75 -22.69 3.94
C ARG A 265 -31.26 -21.25 3.79
N CYS A 266 -32.17 -20.80 4.67
CA CYS A 266 -32.73 -19.45 4.68
C CYS A 266 -31.72 -18.38 5.15
N CYS A 267 -30.94 -18.67 6.19
CA CYS A 267 -29.95 -17.73 6.73
C CYS A 267 -28.79 -17.48 5.74
N ASP A 268 -28.42 -18.50 4.97
CA ASP A 268 -27.33 -18.45 3.99
C ASP A 268 -27.60 -17.42 2.87
N TRP A 269 -28.85 -17.40 2.37
CA TRP A 269 -29.28 -16.43 1.35
C TRP A 269 -29.27 -15.00 1.88
N GLU A 270 -29.87 -14.75 3.04
CA GLU A 270 -29.94 -13.40 3.63
C GLU A 270 -28.55 -12.86 4.01
N LEU A 271 -27.65 -13.72 4.51
CA LEU A 271 -26.25 -13.34 4.75
C LEU A 271 -25.52 -13.00 3.46
N SER A 272 -25.72 -13.79 2.40
CA SER A 272 -25.13 -13.55 1.08
C SER A 272 -25.65 -12.24 0.47
N GLU A 273 -26.95 -11.97 0.59
CA GLU A 273 -27.54 -10.72 0.09
C GLU A 273 -27.07 -9.51 0.90
N TRP A 274 -26.97 -9.62 2.22
CA TRP A 274 -26.41 -8.54 3.04
C TRP A 274 -24.96 -8.25 2.68
N ARG A 275 -24.12 -9.29 2.53
CA ARG A 275 -22.74 -9.15 2.04
C ARG A 275 -22.71 -8.45 0.69
N ARG A 276 -23.54 -8.87 -0.26
CA ARG A 276 -23.61 -8.28 -1.61
C ARG A 276 -23.94 -6.79 -1.58
N ILE A 277 -24.87 -6.37 -0.73
CA ILE A 277 -25.23 -4.95 -0.56
C ILE A 277 -24.04 -4.14 -0.01
N ILE A 278 -23.31 -4.68 0.97
CA ILE A 278 -22.10 -4.02 1.49
C ILE A 278 -21.03 -3.91 0.40
N GLU A 279 -20.77 -4.98 -0.35
CA GLU A 279 -19.80 -4.99 -1.45
C GLU A 279 -20.16 -3.95 -2.52
N GLU A 280 -21.44 -3.88 -2.92
CA GLU A 280 -21.95 -2.89 -3.86
C GLU A 280 -21.72 -1.46 -3.32
N ALA A 281 -22.05 -1.20 -2.05
CA ALA A 281 -21.82 0.11 -1.45
C ALA A 281 -20.34 0.49 -1.36
N ILE A 282 -19.44 -0.45 -1.06
CA ILE A 282 -17.99 -0.22 -1.07
C ILE A 282 -17.51 0.19 -2.47
N THR A 283 -18.03 -0.45 -3.53
CA THR A 283 -17.64 -0.12 -4.92
C THR A 283 -18.05 1.30 -5.34
N GLN A 284 -19.03 1.89 -4.66
CA GLN A 284 -19.50 3.26 -4.89
C GLN A 284 -18.71 4.32 -4.11
N ILE A 285 -17.80 3.92 -3.21
CA ILE A 285 -16.93 4.87 -2.50
C ILE A 285 -16.04 5.58 -3.53
N PRO A 286 -16.09 6.92 -3.64
CA PRO A 286 -15.25 7.65 -4.58
C PRO A 286 -13.76 7.40 -4.31
N LYS A 287 -12.95 7.26 -5.36
CA LYS A 287 -11.50 7.12 -5.23
C LYS A 287 -10.91 8.33 -4.49
N PHE A 288 -9.86 8.12 -3.70
CA PHE A 288 -9.21 9.23 -2.96
C PHE A 288 -8.81 10.40 -3.88
N SER A 289 -8.39 10.12 -5.12
CA SER A 289 -8.07 11.13 -6.12
C SER A 289 -9.20 12.13 -6.42
N THR A 290 -10.47 11.78 -6.20
CA THR A 290 -11.59 12.71 -6.43
C THR A 290 -11.69 13.82 -5.38
N PHE A 291 -11.01 13.65 -4.25
CA PHE A 291 -10.99 14.64 -3.16
C PHE A 291 -9.78 15.57 -3.24
N LEU A 292 -8.85 15.29 -4.15
CA LEU A 292 -7.71 16.15 -4.44
C LEU A 292 -8.22 17.34 -5.25
N SER A 293 -8.25 18.53 -4.65
CA SER A 293 -8.47 19.74 -5.42
C SER A 293 -7.27 19.96 -6.33
N PHE A 294 -7.46 19.87 -7.64
CA PHE A 294 -6.47 20.39 -8.59
C PHE A 294 -6.40 21.91 -8.37
N SER A 295 -5.40 22.36 -7.60
CA SER A 295 -5.01 23.76 -7.49
C SER A 295 -3.88 24.06 -8.45
#